data_AF-A0A0X8KB54-F1
#
_entry.id   AF-A0A0X8KB54-F1
#
_cell.length_a   1.000
_cell.length_b   1.000
_cell.length_c   1.000
_cell.angle_alpha   90.00
_cell.angle_beta   90.00
_cell.angle_gamma   90.00
#
_symmetry.space_group_name_H-M   'P 1'
#
loop_
_entity.id
_entity.type
_entity.pdbx_description
1 polymer ?
#
loop_
_entity_poly.entity_id
_entity_poly.type
_entity_poly.pdbx_seq_one_letter_code
_entity_poly.pdbx_strand_id
1 'polypeptide(L)'
;MDDRVPVVLYGGGMRGRQFFHRLHARGVPVLAFFDANAAEGARFFDRPVYAPQAIPTHELGTLRSALVIITLQNAGIHEEVAGLLVRQGFTKLLYLPLTGDRFHDEADALLLRETYLAYTGEHGIRGMCTVLPLTEVRPVEYTEHLILEESGDFMIAALPLDLLATDGRNHAAESYVHSPVLRLFSFFSTGMGDLTTIEESFHAHEEEFGYLLQKSFCEYVNDRQNLYSRFTAALGDGMKFFQTSPAYGVWRDGYFAIEDGNHRTAFLYEKNLFFAPVRVTRDDCQRWRNRTVADRIIRELPDETAARIFFWHPYANKSLIPAMQADRILLRFLLILERRLYDKESECLLYRLPKTRGFAVFFGFPPVSYPMLALSMEGYNVLAYFEEKQDARAAEMFFSLYYQDIAVMQKKELPCMPKLLVVTWDCFHAHAQGSAPFRCHILVLVDIPEGQGPPTWLLEKKEILRKDCIRANGHYYIKAWEMN
;
A
#
# COMPACT_ATOMS: atom_id res chain seq x y z
N MET A 1 21.41 -31.48 -4.87
CA MET A 1 20.32 -32.43 -5.20
C MET A 1 20.84 -33.59 -6.03
N ASP A 2 20.51 -34.83 -5.70
CA ASP A 2 20.64 -35.95 -6.65
C ASP A 2 20.06 -35.55 -8.02
N ASP A 3 20.83 -35.66 -9.11
CA ASP A 3 20.39 -35.29 -10.47
C ASP A 3 19.18 -36.14 -10.93
N ARG A 4 18.79 -37.14 -10.14
CA ARG A 4 17.55 -37.94 -10.29
C ARG A 4 16.30 -37.26 -9.75
N VAL A 5 16.40 -36.19 -8.97
CA VAL A 5 15.22 -35.48 -8.43
C VAL A 5 14.49 -34.78 -9.58
N PRO A 6 13.21 -35.11 -9.85
CA PRO A 6 12.46 -34.45 -10.88
C PRO A 6 12.20 -32.98 -10.57
N VAL A 7 12.19 -32.16 -11.62
CA VAL A 7 12.02 -30.71 -11.55
C VAL A 7 10.76 -30.27 -12.30
N VAL A 8 10.07 -29.28 -11.74
CA VAL A 8 9.05 -28.48 -12.41
C VAL A 8 9.56 -27.05 -12.52
N LEU A 9 9.40 -26.42 -13.68
CA LEU A 9 9.84 -25.04 -13.91
C LEU A 9 8.65 -24.08 -13.89
N TYR A 10 8.62 -23.14 -12.95
CA TYR A 10 7.61 -22.07 -12.95
C TYR A 10 8.11 -20.86 -13.75
N GLY A 11 7.38 -20.49 -14.79
CA GLY A 11 7.70 -19.44 -15.75
C GLY A 11 8.21 -19.99 -17.08
N GLY A 12 7.39 -19.96 -18.13
CA GLY A 12 7.72 -20.45 -19.48
C GLY A 12 8.49 -19.48 -20.38
N GLY A 13 8.87 -18.32 -19.85
CA GLY A 13 9.60 -17.27 -20.55
C GLY A 13 11.05 -17.63 -20.86
N MET A 14 11.82 -16.66 -21.38
CA MET A 14 13.21 -16.87 -21.80
C MET A 14 14.10 -17.51 -20.73
N ARG A 15 13.98 -17.06 -19.48
CA ARG A 15 14.80 -17.59 -18.36
C ARG A 15 14.45 -19.05 -18.05
N GLY A 16 13.17 -19.39 -17.95
CA GLY A 16 12.73 -20.78 -17.75
C GLY A 16 13.17 -21.72 -18.87
N ARG A 17 13.13 -21.26 -20.13
CA ARG A 17 13.63 -22.01 -21.28
C ARG A 17 15.15 -22.26 -21.22
N GLN A 18 15.93 -21.24 -20.83
CA GLN A 18 17.37 -21.40 -20.59
C GLN A 18 17.67 -22.38 -19.44
N PHE A 19 16.84 -22.38 -18.40
CA PHE A 19 16.93 -23.35 -17.31
C PHE A 19 16.65 -24.77 -17.78
N PHE A 20 15.61 -24.97 -18.59
CA PHE A 20 15.28 -26.27 -19.16
C PHE A 20 16.47 -26.87 -19.91
N HIS A 21 17.09 -26.12 -20.83
CA HIS A 21 18.24 -26.63 -21.59
C HIS A 21 19.43 -27.02 -20.69
N ARG A 22 19.68 -26.25 -19.62
CA ARG A 22 20.77 -26.55 -18.68
C ARG A 22 20.51 -27.79 -17.84
N LEU A 23 19.29 -27.94 -17.32
CA LEU A 23 18.88 -29.13 -16.56
C LEU A 23 18.88 -30.37 -17.46
N HIS A 24 18.36 -30.23 -18.68
CA HIS A 24 18.35 -31.30 -19.68
C HIS A 24 19.77 -31.74 -20.07
N ALA A 25 20.69 -30.80 -20.28
CA ALA A 25 22.10 -31.11 -20.58
C ALA A 25 22.81 -31.86 -19.45
N ARG A 26 22.33 -31.71 -18.21
CA ARG A 26 22.83 -32.43 -17.02
C ARG A 26 22.09 -33.74 -16.74
N GLY A 27 21.12 -34.12 -17.58
CA GLY A 27 20.31 -35.32 -17.37
C GLY A 27 19.27 -35.21 -16.27
N VAL A 28 18.99 -34.00 -15.78
CA VAL A 28 17.97 -33.77 -14.73
C VAL A 28 16.56 -33.85 -15.36
N PRO A 29 15.65 -34.70 -14.84
CA PRO A 29 14.33 -34.87 -15.42
C PRO A 29 13.44 -33.65 -15.14
N VAL A 30 13.01 -32.95 -16.20
CA VAL A 30 11.99 -31.90 -16.10
C VAL A 30 10.62 -32.49 -16.44
N LEU A 31 9.69 -32.46 -15.49
CA LEU A 31 8.36 -33.07 -15.62
C LEU A 31 7.38 -32.18 -16.37
N ALA A 32 7.33 -30.90 -16.00
CA ALA A 32 6.34 -29.94 -16.50
C ALA A 32 6.84 -28.50 -16.35
N PHE A 33 6.11 -27.58 -16.97
CA PHE A 33 6.18 -26.15 -16.69
C PHE A 33 4.91 -25.68 -16.00
N PHE A 34 5.05 -24.68 -15.13
CA PHE A 34 3.94 -23.89 -14.63
C PHE A 34 3.99 -22.50 -15.23
N ASP A 35 2.85 -21.98 -15.70
CA ASP A 35 2.74 -20.62 -16.19
C ASP A 35 1.33 -20.09 -15.90
N ALA A 36 1.22 -18.90 -15.31
CA ALA A 36 -0.09 -18.30 -14.99
C ALA A 36 -0.94 -18.07 -16.25
N ASN A 37 -0.31 -17.92 -17.41
CA ASN A 37 -0.96 -17.71 -18.70
C ASN A 37 -1.07 -19.00 -19.53
N ALA A 38 -0.88 -20.17 -18.92
CA ALA A 38 -0.94 -21.44 -19.65
C ALA A 38 -2.35 -21.66 -20.22
N ALA A 39 -2.42 -21.82 -21.54
CA ALA A 39 -3.61 -22.31 -22.21
C ALA A 39 -3.79 -23.82 -21.97
N GLU A 40 -5.02 -24.31 -22.05
CA GLU A 40 -5.31 -25.73 -21.96
C GLU A 40 -4.53 -26.53 -23.03
N GLY A 41 -3.86 -27.60 -22.61
CA GLY A 41 -3.05 -28.44 -23.50
C GLY A 41 -1.71 -27.84 -23.96
N ALA A 42 -1.30 -26.68 -23.43
CA ALA A 42 -0.02 -26.06 -23.79
C ALA A 42 1.19 -26.97 -23.48
N ARG A 43 2.22 -26.90 -24.33
CA ARG A 43 3.47 -27.67 -24.18
C ARG A 43 4.70 -26.80 -24.44
N PHE A 44 5.76 -27.01 -23.66
CA PHE A 44 7.11 -26.49 -23.92
C PHE A 44 8.11 -27.64 -23.95
N PHE A 45 8.90 -27.75 -25.03
CA PHE A 45 9.89 -28.82 -25.21
C PHE A 45 9.34 -30.22 -24.91
N ASP A 46 8.15 -30.50 -25.46
CA ASP A 46 7.40 -31.75 -25.24
C ASP A 46 7.00 -32.04 -23.79
N ARG A 47 7.09 -31.06 -22.88
CA ARG A 47 6.56 -31.13 -21.51
C ARG A 47 5.25 -30.35 -21.39
N PRO A 48 4.28 -30.86 -20.61
CA PRO A 48 3.04 -30.13 -20.38
C PRO A 48 3.29 -28.82 -19.65
N VAL A 49 2.47 -27.81 -19.95
CA VAL A 49 2.43 -26.52 -19.26
C VAL A 49 1.08 -26.41 -18.56
N TYR A 50 1.10 -26.18 -17.25
CA TYR A 50 -0.13 -26.03 -16.46
C TYR A 50 -0.22 -24.62 -15.87
N ALA A 51 -1.44 -24.09 -15.82
CA ALA A 51 -1.74 -23.01 -14.88
C ALA A 51 -1.79 -23.62 -13.48
N PRO A 52 -1.16 -23.02 -12.45
CA PRO A 52 -1.11 -23.62 -11.10
C PRO A 52 -2.50 -23.95 -10.53
N GLN A 53 -3.52 -23.18 -10.87
CA GLN A 53 -4.90 -23.38 -10.42
C GLN A 53 -5.66 -24.46 -11.21
N ALA A 54 -5.12 -24.90 -12.35
CA ALA A 54 -5.78 -25.81 -13.30
C ALA A 54 -4.97 -27.10 -13.54
N ILE A 55 -4.20 -27.55 -12.54
CA ILE A 55 -3.44 -28.81 -12.63
C ILE A 55 -4.41 -29.99 -12.55
N PRO A 56 -4.38 -30.94 -13.51
CA PRO A 56 -5.22 -32.14 -13.44
C PRO A 56 -4.95 -32.96 -12.17
N THR A 57 -6.01 -33.42 -11.50
CA THR A 57 -5.92 -34.11 -10.20
C THR A 57 -5.03 -35.35 -10.23
N HIS A 58 -4.99 -36.06 -11.37
CA HIS A 58 -4.16 -37.26 -11.55
C HIS A 58 -2.66 -36.97 -11.67
N GLU A 59 -2.26 -35.76 -12.09
CA GLU A 59 -0.86 -35.34 -12.19
C GLU A 59 -0.33 -34.75 -10.87
N LEU A 60 -1.23 -34.23 -10.04
CA LEU A 60 -0.91 -33.41 -8.87
C LEU A 60 0.01 -34.12 -7.86
N GLY A 61 -0.20 -35.42 -7.62
CA GLY A 61 0.62 -36.22 -6.70
C GLY A 61 2.09 -36.30 -7.14
N THR A 62 2.31 -36.60 -8.43
CA THR A 62 3.65 -36.68 -9.02
C THR A 62 4.33 -35.31 -8.96
N LEU A 63 3.62 -34.26 -9.38
CA LEU A 63 4.16 -32.90 -9.43
C LEU A 63 4.52 -32.34 -8.04
N ARG A 64 3.72 -32.62 -7.00
CA ARG A 64 4.01 -32.20 -5.61
C ARG A 64 5.29 -32.81 -5.05
N SER A 65 5.72 -33.96 -5.56
CA SER A 65 6.95 -34.64 -5.11
C SER A 65 8.23 -34.04 -5.71
N ALA A 66 8.10 -33.32 -6.82
CA ALA A 66 9.19 -32.70 -7.57
C ALA A 66 9.68 -31.40 -6.92
N LEU A 67 10.90 -30.98 -7.26
CA LEU A 67 11.37 -29.63 -6.96
C LEU A 67 10.74 -28.64 -7.94
N VAL A 68 10.04 -27.62 -7.45
CA VAL A 68 9.63 -26.49 -8.30
C VAL A 68 10.72 -25.42 -8.26
N ILE A 69 11.23 -25.01 -9.43
CA ILE A 69 12.16 -23.88 -9.55
C ILE A 69 11.41 -22.69 -10.15
N ILE A 70 11.35 -21.57 -9.43
CA ILE A 70 10.70 -20.35 -9.89
C ILE A 70 11.69 -19.53 -10.72
N THR A 71 11.41 -19.41 -12.02
CA THR A 71 12.31 -18.85 -13.02
C THR A 71 11.78 -17.56 -13.65
N LEU A 72 10.95 -16.82 -12.92
CA LEU A 72 10.46 -15.52 -13.35
C LEU A 72 11.61 -14.51 -13.48
N GLN A 73 11.42 -13.50 -14.33
CA GLN A 73 12.38 -12.41 -14.47
C GLN A 73 12.28 -11.43 -13.29
N ASN A 74 11.05 -11.14 -12.84
CA ASN A 74 10.80 -10.26 -11.72
C ASN A 74 10.92 -11.04 -10.40
N ALA A 75 12.06 -10.91 -9.72
CA ALA A 75 12.32 -11.51 -8.42
C ALA A 75 11.25 -11.15 -7.37
N GLY A 76 10.63 -9.96 -7.47
CA GLY A 76 9.63 -9.49 -6.52
C GLY A 76 8.33 -10.28 -6.50
N ILE A 77 8.08 -11.14 -7.49
CA ILE A 77 6.86 -11.98 -7.56
C ILE A 77 7.15 -13.42 -7.10
N HIS A 78 8.42 -13.79 -6.90
CA HIS A 78 8.79 -15.17 -6.57
C HIS A 78 8.16 -15.63 -5.26
N GLU A 79 8.19 -14.78 -4.23
CA GLU A 79 7.62 -15.11 -2.93
C GLU A 79 6.12 -15.34 -3.04
N GLU A 80 5.38 -14.48 -3.76
CA GLU A 80 3.94 -14.61 -3.99
C GLU A 80 3.58 -15.97 -4.59
N VAL A 81 4.28 -16.33 -5.66
CA VAL A 81 4.14 -17.62 -6.34
C VAL A 81 4.50 -18.78 -5.42
N ALA A 82 5.56 -18.65 -4.62
CA ALA A 82 5.93 -19.69 -3.68
C ALA A 82 4.78 -19.99 -2.70
N GLY A 83 4.13 -18.97 -2.15
CA GLY A 83 2.99 -19.17 -1.25
C GLY A 83 1.74 -19.72 -1.93
N LEU A 84 1.48 -19.37 -3.19
CA LEU A 84 0.45 -20.03 -3.99
C LEU A 84 0.70 -21.55 -4.06
N LEU A 85 1.93 -21.95 -4.38
CA LEU A 85 2.32 -23.35 -4.51
C LEU A 85 2.32 -24.08 -3.16
N VAL A 86 2.80 -23.45 -2.08
CA VAL A 86 2.74 -24.05 -0.73
C VAL A 86 1.28 -24.31 -0.32
N ARG A 87 0.35 -23.37 -0.56
CA ARG A 87 -1.09 -23.59 -0.30
C ARG A 87 -1.68 -24.72 -1.13
N GLN A 88 -1.08 -25.01 -2.29
CA GLN A 88 -1.43 -26.15 -3.13
C GLN A 88 -0.68 -27.43 -2.74
N GLY A 89 0.07 -27.45 -1.65
CA GLY A 89 0.76 -28.63 -1.11
C GLY A 89 2.11 -28.96 -1.76
N PHE A 90 2.71 -28.01 -2.49
CA PHE A 90 4.10 -28.15 -2.95
C PHE A 90 5.06 -27.75 -1.83
N THR A 91 5.97 -28.65 -1.46
CA THR A 91 6.87 -28.45 -0.31
C THR A 91 8.33 -28.27 -0.69
N LYS A 92 8.70 -28.44 -1.96
CA LYS A 92 10.08 -28.29 -2.43
C LYS A 92 10.11 -27.16 -3.46
N LEU A 93 10.46 -25.96 -3.01
CA LEU A 93 10.52 -24.78 -3.88
C LEU A 93 11.93 -24.18 -3.85
N LEU A 94 12.44 -23.78 -5.00
CA LEU A 94 13.68 -23.03 -5.15
C LEU A 94 13.37 -21.74 -5.92
N TYR A 95 13.60 -20.61 -5.28
CA TYR A 95 13.34 -19.29 -5.85
C TYR A 95 14.36 -18.27 -5.35
N LEU A 96 14.34 -17.06 -5.91
CA LEU A 96 15.22 -15.98 -5.51
C LEU A 96 14.48 -15.11 -4.48
N PRO A 97 14.80 -15.22 -3.18
CA PRO A 97 14.14 -14.41 -2.16
C PRO A 97 14.65 -12.96 -2.23
N LEU A 98 13.75 -12.01 -1.98
CA LEU A 98 14.13 -10.67 -1.55
C LEU A 98 14.70 -10.76 -0.12
N THR A 99 15.36 -9.71 0.38
CA THR A 99 16.00 -9.74 1.71
C THR A 99 14.97 -10.05 2.81
N GLY A 100 15.03 -11.26 3.38
CA GLY A 100 13.99 -11.82 4.26
C GLY A 100 12.69 -12.12 3.50
N ASP A 101 12.05 -13.25 3.77
CA ASP A 101 10.73 -13.54 3.20
C ASP A 101 9.82 -14.23 4.23
N ARG A 102 8.54 -14.44 3.90
CA ARG A 102 7.56 -15.06 4.81
C ARG A 102 7.85 -16.52 5.17
N PHE A 103 8.85 -17.15 4.56
CA PHE A 103 9.20 -18.55 4.77
C PHE A 103 10.53 -18.73 5.49
N HIS A 104 11.44 -17.76 5.37
CA HIS A 104 12.83 -17.86 5.79
C HIS A 104 13.27 -16.65 6.60
N ASP A 105 14.06 -16.88 7.64
CA ASP A 105 14.83 -15.79 8.27
C ASP A 105 15.96 -15.29 7.34
N GLU A 106 16.72 -14.28 7.76
CA GLU A 106 17.76 -13.68 6.94
C GLU A 106 18.87 -14.68 6.53
N ALA A 107 19.22 -15.61 7.42
CA ALA A 107 20.26 -16.61 7.15
C ALA A 107 19.76 -17.69 6.18
N ASP A 108 18.54 -18.18 6.37
CA ASP A 108 17.89 -19.14 5.48
C ASP A 108 17.62 -18.53 4.10
N ALA A 109 17.20 -17.26 4.04
CA ALA A 109 16.99 -16.54 2.78
C ALA A 109 18.30 -16.34 2.01
N LEU A 110 19.40 -16.07 2.72
CA LEU A 110 20.73 -15.99 2.11
C LEU A 110 21.15 -17.33 1.52
N LEU A 111 20.98 -18.43 2.26
CA LEU A 111 21.29 -19.78 1.79
C LEU A 111 20.45 -20.16 0.57
N LEU A 112 19.15 -19.84 0.57
CA LEU A 112 18.26 -20.08 -0.57
C LEU A 112 18.70 -19.27 -1.79
N ARG A 113 19.06 -17.99 -1.60
CA ARG A 113 19.59 -17.12 -2.66
C ARG A 113 20.87 -17.68 -3.25
N GLU A 114 21.85 -18.05 -2.43
CA GLU A 114 23.11 -18.65 -2.88
C GLU A 114 22.86 -19.94 -3.65
N THR A 115 21.93 -20.78 -3.15
CA THR A 115 21.50 -22.01 -3.84
C THR A 115 20.87 -21.69 -5.19
N TYR A 116 19.96 -20.70 -5.26
CA TYR A 116 19.33 -20.28 -6.51
C TYR A 116 20.36 -19.80 -7.54
N LEU A 117 21.31 -18.96 -7.12
CA LEU A 117 22.36 -18.40 -7.98
C LEU A 117 23.36 -19.45 -8.46
N ALA A 118 23.67 -20.46 -7.62
CA ALA A 118 24.46 -21.60 -8.05
C ALA A 118 23.78 -22.37 -9.19
N TYR A 119 22.44 -22.47 -9.16
CA TYR A 119 21.66 -23.07 -10.24
C TYR A 119 21.52 -22.15 -11.48
N THR A 120 21.61 -20.82 -11.33
CA THR A 120 21.66 -19.88 -12.46
C THR A 120 23.03 -19.80 -13.14
N GLY A 121 24.06 -20.46 -12.62
CA GLY A 121 25.38 -20.55 -13.26
C GLY A 121 26.21 -19.26 -13.21
N GLU A 122 25.80 -18.27 -12.42
CA GLU A 122 26.58 -17.03 -12.19
C GLU A 122 27.79 -17.29 -11.27
N HIS A 123 27.69 -18.32 -10.43
CA HIS A 123 28.80 -18.85 -9.66
C HIS A 123 28.93 -20.34 -9.94
N GLY A 124 30.03 -20.74 -10.56
CA GLY A 124 30.32 -22.14 -10.88
C GLY A 124 30.08 -23.03 -9.65
N ILE A 125 29.33 -24.11 -9.84
CA ILE A 125 28.90 -24.99 -8.76
C ILE A 125 30.13 -25.71 -8.20
N ARG A 126 30.59 -25.35 -6.99
CA ARG A 126 31.65 -26.08 -6.28
C ARG A 126 31.13 -27.28 -5.49
N GLY A 127 29.83 -27.36 -5.26
CA GLY A 127 29.19 -28.40 -4.46
C GLY A 127 27.70 -28.11 -4.29
N MET A 128 26.94 -29.17 -4.05
CA MET A 128 25.49 -29.16 -4.09
C MET A 128 24.91 -28.75 -2.74
N CYS A 129 23.98 -27.80 -2.72
CA CYS A 129 23.29 -27.40 -1.49
C CYS A 129 21.95 -28.16 -1.32
N THR A 130 21.57 -28.42 -0.07
CA THR A 130 20.28 -28.99 0.30
C THR A 130 19.22 -27.90 0.19
N VAL A 131 18.19 -28.11 -0.64
CA VAL A 131 17.01 -27.23 -0.64
C VAL A 131 16.18 -27.62 0.57
N LEU A 132 16.04 -26.70 1.53
CA LEU A 132 15.20 -26.91 2.70
C LEU A 132 13.74 -27.06 2.26
N PRO A 133 13.03 -28.12 2.69
CA PRO A 133 11.63 -28.27 2.36
C PRO A 133 10.82 -27.17 3.05
N LEU A 134 10.00 -26.46 2.28
CA LEU A 134 8.96 -25.56 2.75
C LEU A 134 7.75 -26.40 3.14
N THR A 135 7.75 -26.94 4.35
CA THR A 135 6.68 -27.84 4.81
C THR A 135 5.42 -27.09 5.22
N GLU A 136 5.54 -25.85 5.68
CA GLU A 136 4.42 -25.06 6.21
C GLU A 136 4.62 -23.58 5.88
N VAL A 137 3.51 -22.89 5.56
CA VAL A 137 3.47 -21.43 5.68
C VAL A 137 3.58 -21.16 7.17
N ARG A 138 4.67 -20.54 7.64
CA ARG A 138 4.74 -20.15 9.05
C ARG A 138 3.56 -19.21 9.33
N PRO A 139 2.82 -19.41 10.43
CA PRO A 139 1.79 -18.45 10.83
C PRO A 139 2.43 -17.06 10.94
N VAL A 140 1.68 -16.01 10.59
CA VAL A 140 2.21 -14.65 10.63
C VAL A 140 2.51 -14.28 12.08
N GLU A 141 3.79 -14.11 12.41
CA GLU A 141 4.18 -13.53 13.69
C GLU A 141 4.00 -12.02 13.64
N TYR A 142 3.03 -11.52 14.41
CA TYR A 142 2.81 -10.10 14.61
C TYR A 142 3.77 -9.57 15.68
N THR A 143 4.94 -9.09 15.25
CA THR A 143 5.92 -8.45 16.14
C THR A 143 6.08 -6.97 15.82
N GLU A 144 6.53 -6.20 16.81
CA GLU A 144 6.60 -4.73 16.74
C GLU A 144 7.84 -4.24 15.95
N HIS A 145 8.02 -4.70 14.71
CA HIS A 145 9.17 -4.39 13.85
C HIS A 145 9.34 -2.89 13.52
N LEU A 146 8.31 -2.08 13.78
CA LEU A 146 8.36 -0.64 13.57
C LEU A 146 8.96 0.11 14.76
N ILE A 147 9.12 -0.50 15.93
CA ILE A 147 9.78 0.14 17.08
C ILE A 147 11.29 -0.03 16.92
N LEU A 148 12.01 1.07 16.74
CA LEU A 148 13.44 1.10 16.44
C LEU A 148 14.29 1.22 17.71
N GLU A 149 13.83 2.06 18.65
CA GLU A 149 14.54 2.35 19.89
C GLU A 149 13.54 2.68 21.01
N GLU A 150 13.80 2.17 22.20
CA GLU A 150 13.06 2.50 23.42
C GLU A 150 14.00 3.20 24.42
N SER A 151 13.67 4.41 24.86
CA SER A 151 14.52 5.20 25.76
C SER A 151 13.69 6.08 26.71
N GLY A 152 13.67 5.71 27.99
CA GLY A 152 12.96 6.46 29.03
C GLY A 152 11.49 6.72 28.65
N ASP A 153 11.09 7.99 28.61
CA ASP A 153 9.72 8.43 28.32
C ASP A 153 9.40 8.48 26.81
N PHE A 154 10.39 8.27 25.95
CA PHE A 154 10.24 8.36 24.49
C PHE A 154 10.58 7.05 23.79
N MET A 155 10.03 6.89 22.59
CA MET A 155 10.37 5.80 21.68
C MET A 155 10.55 6.35 20.28
N ILE A 156 11.45 5.74 19.50
CA ILE A 156 11.61 6.03 18.08
C ILE A 156 10.95 4.90 17.30
N ALA A 157 9.96 5.24 16.48
CA ALA A 157 9.25 4.30 15.62
C ALA A 157 9.41 4.68 14.15
N ALA A 158 9.50 3.70 13.27
CA ALA A 158 9.35 3.85 11.83
C ALA A 158 7.85 3.96 11.50
N LEU A 159 7.28 5.14 11.66
CA LEU A 159 5.86 5.38 11.41
C LEU A 159 5.57 5.44 9.90
N PRO A 160 4.48 4.81 9.42
CA PRO A 160 4.09 4.98 8.03
C PRO A 160 3.81 6.46 7.75
N LEU A 161 4.41 6.98 6.67
CA LEU A 161 4.34 8.39 6.29
C LEU A 161 2.91 8.86 6.03
N ASP A 162 2.04 7.94 5.64
CA ASP A 162 0.63 8.26 5.44
C ASP A 162 -0.10 8.42 6.78
N LEU A 163 0.39 7.89 7.91
CA LEU A 163 -0.20 8.12 9.25
C LEU A 163 0.19 9.49 9.84
N LEU A 164 1.02 10.27 9.12
CA LEU A 164 1.58 11.52 9.62
C LEU A 164 0.84 12.71 9.01
N ALA A 165 0.54 13.69 9.85
CA ALA A 165 -0.03 14.98 9.44
C ALA A 165 0.79 16.14 10.01
N THR A 166 0.58 17.35 9.48
CA THR A 166 1.10 18.57 10.10
C THR A 166 0.50 18.75 11.51
N ASP A 167 1.20 19.46 12.40
CA ASP A 167 0.75 19.59 13.81
C ASP A 167 -0.54 20.39 13.99
N GLY A 168 -0.92 21.19 12.99
CA GLY A 168 -2.14 21.97 13.01
C GLY A 168 -2.24 22.91 14.21
N ARG A 169 -1.12 23.37 14.79
CA ARG A 169 -1.16 24.28 15.94
C ARG A 169 -1.81 25.62 15.61
N ASN A 170 -1.78 25.97 14.32
CA ASN A 170 -2.11 27.29 13.79
C ASN A 170 -3.17 27.24 12.67
N HIS A 171 -3.44 26.06 12.12
CA HIS A 171 -4.42 25.72 11.08
C HIS A 171 -4.86 24.28 11.34
N ALA A 172 -5.86 23.71 10.69
CA ALA A 172 -6.15 22.30 10.94
C ALA A 172 -5.01 21.39 10.43
N ALA A 173 -4.84 20.23 11.07
CA ALA A 173 -3.84 19.26 10.61
C ALA A 173 -4.14 18.83 9.17
N GLU A 174 -3.11 18.82 8.32
CA GLU A 174 -3.22 18.39 6.93
C GLU A 174 -2.35 17.17 6.67
N SER A 175 -2.84 16.28 5.80
CA SER A 175 -1.97 15.27 5.18
C SER A 175 -0.82 15.95 4.44
N TYR A 176 0.38 15.38 4.54
CA TYR A 176 1.55 15.92 3.84
C TYR A 176 1.37 16.02 2.32
N VAL A 177 0.48 15.22 1.70
CA VAL A 177 0.07 15.34 0.28
C VAL A 177 -0.27 16.79 -0.10
N HIS A 178 -0.79 17.55 0.85
CA HIS A 178 -1.28 18.90 0.65
C HIS A 178 -0.33 19.99 1.14
N SER A 179 0.74 19.62 1.86
CA SER A 179 1.70 20.55 2.43
C SER A 179 2.34 21.44 1.35
N PRO A 180 2.39 22.77 1.53
CA PRO A 180 3.10 23.67 0.63
C PRO A 180 4.59 23.31 0.45
N VAL A 181 5.21 22.79 1.51
CA VAL A 181 6.62 22.36 1.47
C VAL A 181 6.81 21.12 0.59
N LEU A 182 5.85 20.18 0.61
CA LEU A 182 5.89 19.02 -0.30
C LEU A 182 5.85 19.48 -1.76
N ARG A 183 4.96 20.41 -2.10
CA ARG A 183 4.84 20.96 -3.47
C ARG A 183 6.14 21.61 -3.95
N LEU A 184 6.80 22.38 -3.08
CA LEU A 184 8.11 22.96 -3.38
C LEU A 184 9.18 21.89 -3.60
N PHE A 185 9.24 20.86 -2.75
CA PHE A 185 10.20 19.78 -2.93
C PHE A 185 9.96 18.98 -4.22
N SER A 186 8.69 18.72 -4.57
CA SER A 186 8.34 18.11 -5.86
C SER A 186 8.73 19.00 -7.04
N PHE A 187 8.58 20.32 -6.92
CA PHE A 187 9.06 21.26 -7.94
C PHE A 187 10.59 21.18 -8.08
N PHE A 188 11.35 21.15 -6.98
CA PHE A 188 12.80 21.03 -7.02
C PHE A 188 13.28 19.68 -7.59
N SER A 189 12.52 18.60 -7.38
CA SER A 189 12.89 17.26 -7.84
C SER A 189 12.56 17.01 -9.31
N THR A 190 11.44 17.53 -9.79
CA THR A 190 10.92 17.26 -11.14
C THR A 190 11.11 18.41 -12.13
N GLY A 191 11.34 19.64 -11.63
CA GLY A 191 11.26 20.86 -12.42
C GLY A 191 9.84 21.22 -12.87
N MET A 192 8.83 20.48 -12.42
CA MET A 192 7.43 20.64 -12.81
C MET A 192 6.60 21.12 -11.62
N GLY A 193 5.71 22.08 -11.85
CA GLY A 193 4.83 22.64 -10.82
C GLY A 193 4.48 24.10 -11.12
N ASP A 194 3.35 24.55 -10.60
CA ASP A 194 2.95 25.95 -10.70
C ASP A 194 3.48 26.74 -9.50
N LEU A 195 4.55 27.51 -9.74
CA LEU A 195 5.14 28.40 -8.74
C LEU A 195 4.17 29.51 -8.31
N THR A 196 3.24 29.91 -9.17
CA THR A 196 2.25 30.95 -8.88
C THR A 196 1.34 30.51 -7.73
N THR A 197 0.77 29.31 -7.83
CA THR A 197 -0.04 28.72 -6.75
C THR A 197 0.76 28.59 -5.43
N ILE A 198 2.06 28.32 -5.50
CA ILE A 198 2.94 28.20 -4.32
C ILE A 198 3.20 29.57 -3.70
N GLU A 199 3.42 30.60 -4.52
CA GLU A 199 3.60 31.99 -4.10
C GLU A 199 2.32 32.56 -3.46
N GLU A 200 1.16 32.32 -4.07
CA GLU A 200 -0.15 32.66 -3.50
C GLU A 200 -0.37 32.00 -2.13
N SER A 201 -0.03 30.70 -2.02
CA SER A 201 -0.11 29.97 -0.74
C SER A 201 0.85 30.53 0.30
N PHE A 202 2.06 30.94 -0.10
CA PHE A 202 3.04 31.58 0.77
C PHE A 202 2.51 32.91 1.31
N HIS A 203 1.95 33.77 0.45
CA HIS A 203 1.40 35.05 0.86
C HIS A 203 0.14 34.91 1.73
N ALA A 204 -0.75 33.96 1.44
CA ALA A 204 -1.89 33.69 2.30
C ALA A 204 -1.46 33.25 3.71
N HIS A 205 -0.42 32.41 3.81
CA HIS A 205 0.16 32.02 5.10
C HIS A 205 0.92 33.16 5.79
N GLU A 206 1.57 34.05 5.04
CA GLU A 206 2.16 35.27 5.59
C GLU A 206 1.09 36.26 6.08
N GLU A 207 -0.06 36.38 5.43
CA GLU A 207 -1.14 37.23 5.95
C GLU A 207 -1.73 36.68 7.26
N GLU A 208 -1.78 35.36 7.41
CA GLU A 208 -2.28 34.67 8.61
C GLU A 208 -1.26 34.64 9.77
N PHE A 209 0.05 34.61 9.49
CA PHE A 209 1.13 34.44 10.48
C PHE A 209 2.26 35.50 10.41
N GLY A 210 1.99 36.63 9.76
CA GLY A 210 2.95 37.59 9.17
C GLY A 210 3.94 38.32 10.07
N TYR A 211 4.06 37.96 11.33
CA TYR A 211 5.04 38.55 12.24
C TYR A 211 6.36 37.75 12.34
N LEU A 212 6.48 36.57 11.70
CA LEU A 212 7.63 35.67 11.92
C LEU A 212 8.62 35.49 10.75
N LEU A 213 8.24 35.74 9.50
CA LEU A 213 9.07 35.30 8.36
C LEU A 213 10.07 36.35 7.87
N GLN A 214 9.76 37.66 7.88
CA GLN A 214 10.65 38.75 7.39
C GLN A 214 11.48 38.37 6.14
N LYS A 215 10.90 37.61 5.20
CA LYS A 215 11.59 37.05 4.04
C LYS A 215 10.75 37.29 2.80
N SER A 216 11.40 37.65 1.70
CA SER A 216 10.79 37.58 0.39
C SER A 216 10.48 36.13 0.01
N PHE A 217 9.51 35.93 -0.90
CA PHE A 217 9.21 34.62 -1.45
C PHE A 217 10.46 33.95 -2.04
N CYS A 218 11.30 34.72 -2.76
CA CYS A 218 12.58 34.23 -3.29
C CYS A 218 13.53 33.72 -2.20
N GLU A 219 13.67 34.42 -1.07
CA GLU A 219 14.50 33.97 0.05
C GLU A 219 13.93 32.70 0.68
N TYR A 220 12.61 32.62 0.84
CA TYR A 220 11.93 31.42 1.31
C TYR A 220 12.20 30.22 0.38
N VAL A 221 12.03 30.39 -0.94
CA VAL A 221 12.29 29.34 -1.94
C VAL A 221 13.76 28.91 -1.90
N ASN A 222 14.71 29.84 -1.85
CA ASN A 222 16.15 29.53 -1.76
C ASN A 222 16.48 28.73 -0.49
N ASP A 223 15.93 29.11 0.66
CA ASP A 223 16.11 28.37 1.90
C ASP A 223 15.58 26.94 1.80
N ARG A 224 14.41 26.76 1.18
CA ARG A 224 13.81 25.43 0.98
C ARG A 224 14.60 24.60 -0.03
N GLN A 225 15.15 25.21 -1.07
CA GLN A 225 16.02 24.53 -2.04
C GLN A 225 17.34 24.06 -1.39
N ASN A 226 17.95 24.89 -0.55
CA ASN A 226 19.13 24.54 0.23
C ASN A 226 18.84 23.37 1.18
N LEU A 227 17.70 23.41 1.86
CA LEU A 227 17.27 22.34 2.77
C LEU A 227 17.03 21.03 2.00
N TYR A 228 16.32 21.09 0.87
CA TYR A 228 16.07 19.94 0.00
C TYR A 228 17.37 19.30 -0.51
N SER A 229 18.35 20.13 -0.90
CA SER A 229 19.67 19.66 -1.34
C SER A 229 20.41 18.92 -0.21
N ARG A 230 20.38 19.46 1.01
CA ARG A 230 20.99 18.81 2.19
C ARG A 230 20.33 17.49 2.53
N PHE A 231 19.00 17.42 2.50
CA PHE A 231 18.28 16.17 2.75
C PHE A 231 18.51 15.14 1.64
N THR A 232 18.63 15.57 0.39
CA THR A 232 18.99 14.69 -0.74
C THR A 232 20.38 14.08 -0.54
N ALA A 233 21.38 14.88 -0.17
CA ALA A 233 22.70 14.38 0.16
C ALA A 233 22.67 13.41 1.36
N ALA A 234 21.97 13.79 2.44
CA ALA A 234 21.85 12.96 3.64
C ALA A 234 21.17 11.61 3.35
N LEU A 235 20.12 11.59 2.51
CA LEU A 235 19.46 10.35 2.10
C LEU A 235 20.34 9.50 1.18
N GLY A 236 21.19 10.13 0.37
CA GLY A 236 22.20 9.46 -0.45
C GLY A 236 23.18 8.63 0.38
N ASP A 237 23.49 9.07 1.60
CA ASP A 237 24.29 8.34 2.59
C ASP A 237 23.46 7.32 3.43
N GLY A 238 22.17 7.17 3.14
CA GLY A 238 21.24 6.29 3.83
C GLY A 238 20.34 6.98 4.87
N MET A 239 19.65 6.19 5.69
CA MET A 239 18.64 6.72 6.63
C MET A 239 19.19 7.28 7.95
N LYS A 240 20.51 7.24 8.14
CA LYS A 240 21.15 7.51 9.43
C LYS A 240 20.81 8.90 9.99
N PHE A 241 20.87 9.95 9.17
CA PHE A 241 20.55 11.31 9.61
C PHE A 241 19.12 11.42 10.15
N PHE A 242 18.15 10.86 9.43
CA PHE A 242 16.75 10.93 9.86
C PHE A 242 16.48 10.04 11.07
N GLN A 243 17.22 8.93 11.24
CA GLN A 243 17.12 8.07 12.41
C GLN A 243 17.70 8.72 13.67
N THR A 244 18.85 9.41 13.57
CA THR A 244 19.48 10.09 14.71
C THR A 244 18.86 11.45 15.01
N SER A 245 18.17 12.04 14.02
CA SER A 245 17.39 13.26 14.16
C SER A 245 15.96 13.01 13.67
N PRO A 246 15.15 12.19 14.39
CA PRO A 246 13.78 11.88 13.99
C PRO A 246 12.87 13.11 14.14
N ALA A 247 11.75 13.09 13.42
CA ALA A 247 10.66 14.04 13.68
C ALA A 247 10.02 13.77 15.05
N TYR A 248 9.29 14.73 15.63
CA TYR A 248 8.52 14.52 16.85
C TYR A 248 7.03 14.50 16.52
N GLY A 249 6.35 13.43 16.91
CA GLY A 249 4.93 13.20 16.64
C GLY A 249 4.12 13.01 17.92
N VAL A 250 2.90 13.52 17.92
CA VAL A 250 1.92 13.36 19.00
C VAL A 250 0.69 12.63 18.45
N TRP A 251 0.22 11.61 19.16
CA TRP A 251 -0.96 10.84 18.75
C TRP A 251 -2.24 11.68 18.91
N ARG A 252 -3.06 11.69 17.85
CA ARG A 252 -4.34 12.40 17.75
C ARG A 252 -5.42 11.46 17.18
N ASP A 253 -5.69 10.36 17.88
CA ASP A 253 -6.80 9.42 17.61
C ASP A 253 -7.08 9.15 16.13
N GLY A 254 -6.09 8.54 15.48
CA GLY A 254 -6.14 8.15 14.06
C GLY A 254 -4.88 8.53 13.30
N TYR A 255 -4.04 9.42 13.86
CA TYR A 255 -2.81 9.90 13.23
C TYR A 255 -1.79 10.44 14.22
N PHE A 256 -0.58 10.68 13.72
CA PHE A 256 0.45 11.43 14.44
C PHE A 256 0.61 12.83 13.85
N ALA A 257 0.33 13.83 14.67
CA ALA A 257 0.55 15.23 14.36
C ALA A 257 2.03 15.57 14.58
N ILE A 258 2.73 16.01 13.53
CA ILE A 258 4.18 16.26 13.57
C ILE A 258 4.46 17.66 14.10
N GLU A 259 4.88 17.70 15.35
CA GLU A 259 5.15 18.88 16.15
C GLU A 259 6.55 19.46 15.94
N ASP A 260 7.51 18.63 15.53
CA ASP A 260 8.83 19.06 15.05
C ASP A 260 9.29 18.16 13.90
N GLY A 261 10.02 18.73 12.94
CA GLY A 261 10.55 17.99 11.79
C GLY A 261 9.63 17.93 10.58
N ASN A 262 8.63 18.80 10.47
CA ASN A 262 7.72 18.89 9.32
C ASN A 262 8.43 18.84 7.95
N HIS A 263 9.53 19.58 7.78
CA HIS A 263 10.29 19.56 6.53
C HIS A 263 10.99 18.23 6.26
N ARG A 264 11.49 17.54 7.30
CA ARG A 264 12.10 16.20 7.15
C ARG A 264 11.03 15.20 6.70
N THR A 265 9.87 15.24 7.33
CA THR A 265 8.73 14.38 6.99
C THR A 265 8.23 14.64 5.56
N ALA A 266 8.04 15.91 5.18
CA ALA A 266 7.64 16.29 3.83
C ALA A 266 8.66 15.82 2.77
N PHE A 267 9.96 15.91 3.06
CA PHE A 267 11.02 15.39 2.19
C PHE A 267 10.95 13.88 2.02
N LEU A 268 10.81 13.12 3.11
CA LEU A 268 10.70 11.65 3.03
C LEU A 268 9.41 11.23 2.29
N TYR A 269 8.34 12.02 2.43
CA TYR A 269 7.11 11.85 1.68
C TYR A 269 7.32 12.08 0.18
N GLU A 270 8.03 13.15 -0.20
CA GLU A 270 8.40 13.46 -1.59
C GLU A 270 9.23 12.35 -2.24
N LYS A 271 10.20 11.80 -1.50
CA LYS A 271 11.02 10.66 -1.93
C LYS A 271 10.24 9.34 -2.03
N ASN A 272 8.92 9.40 -1.83
CA ASN A 272 8.00 8.28 -1.93
C ASN A 272 8.36 7.11 -0.99
N LEU A 273 9.01 7.42 0.14
CA LEU A 273 9.31 6.41 1.16
C LEU A 273 8.03 6.04 1.90
N PHE A 274 8.00 4.82 2.45
CA PHE A 274 6.85 4.32 3.21
C PHE A 274 6.84 4.73 4.66
N PHE A 275 8.01 4.74 5.28
CA PHE A 275 8.15 4.99 6.71
C PHE A 275 9.07 6.19 6.95
N ALA A 276 8.78 6.92 8.01
CA ALA A 276 9.67 7.93 8.56
C ALA A 276 10.01 7.58 10.02
N PRO A 277 11.27 7.76 10.44
CA PRO A 277 11.62 7.69 11.85
C PRO A 277 11.00 8.88 12.59
N VAL A 278 10.17 8.58 13.58
CA VAL A 278 9.47 9.57 14.41
C VAL A 278 9.64 9.19 15.87
N ARG A 279 10.05 10.17 16.67
CA ARG A 279 10.05 10.09 18.12
C ARG A 279 8.67 10.42 18.64
N VAL A 280 8.14 9.56 19.49
CA VAL A 280 6.83 9.69 20.12
C VAL A 280 6.95 9.45 21.63
N THR A 281 5.98 9.92 22.41
CA THR A 281 5.93 9.57 23.83
C THR A 281 5.56 8.10 24.02
N ARG A 282 5.94 7.53 25.17
CA ARG A 282 5.54 6.17 25.52
C ARG A 282 4.02 5.99 25.53
N ASP A 283 3.30 6.97 26.07
CA ASP A 283 1.84 6.95 26.17
C ASP A 283 1.16 7.01 24.80
N ASP A 284 1.66 7.85 23.89
CA ASP A 284 1.16 7.92 22.52
C ASP A 284 1.37 6.61 21.77
N CYS A 285 2.53 6.00 21.95
CA CYS A 285 2.78 4.70 21.33
C CYS A 285 1.94 3.58 21.94
N GLN A 286 1.64 3.61 23.25
CA GLN A 286 0.74 2.63 23.86
C GLN A 286 -0.69 2.78 23.32
N ARG A 287 -1.16 4.02 23.13
CA ARG A 287 -2.44 4.31 22.49
C ARG A 287 -2.47 3.82 21.05
N TRP A 288 -1.40 4.05 20.29
CA TRP A 288 -1.25 3.55 18.93
C TRP A 288 -1.18 2.01 18.83
N ARG A 289 -0.50 1.34 19.79
CA ARG A 289 -0.41 -0.12 19.89
C ARG A 289 -1.76 -0.79 20.16
N ASN A 290 -2.64 -0.14 20.92
CA ASN A 290 -3.97 -0.61 21.29
C ASN A 290 -4.10 -2.16 21.39
N ARG A 291 -3.25 -2.76 22.24
CA ARG A 291 -3.01 -4.22 22.24
C ARG A 291 -4.28 -5.03 22.40
N THR A 292 -5.24 -4.53 23.19
CA THR A 292 -6.54 -5.18 23.38
C THR A 292 -7.28 -5.42 22.05
N VAL A 293 -7.30 -4.42 21.16
CA VAL A 293 -7.95 -4.55 19.85
C VAL A 293 -7.06 -5.32 18.88
N ALA A 294 -5.75 -5.11 18.91
CA ALA A 294 -4.81 -5.83 18.07
C ALA A 294 -4.87 -7.35 18.32
N ASP A 295 -4.86 -7.79 19.58
CA ASP A 295 -4.97 -9.21 19.96
C ASP A 295 -6.32 -9.81 19.54
N ARG A 296 -7.38 -9.01 19.59
CA ARG A 296 -8.71 -9.39 19.11
C ARG A 296 -8.70 -9.63 17.60
N ILE A 297 -8.06 -8.74 16.83
CA ILE A 297 -7.89 -8.89 15.36
C ILE A 297 -7.14 -10.17 15.02
N ILE A 298 -5.99 -10.41 15.67
CA ILE A 298 -5.15 -11.60 15.45
C ILE A 298 -5.93 -12.90 15.71
N ARG A 299 -6.75 -12.90 16.77
CA ARG A 299 -7.53 -14.09 17.15
C ARG A 299 -8.74 -14.35 16.26
N GLU A 300 -9.37 -13.31 15.73
CA GLU A 300 -10.72 -13.39 15.16
C GLU A 300 -10.78 -13.24 13.64
N LEU A 301 -9.73 -12.72 12.99
CA LEU A 301 -9.68 -12.51 11.55
C LEU A 301 -8.63 -13.41 10.89
N PRO A 302 -8.83 -13.81 9.61
CA PRO A 302 -7.79 -14.49 8.84
C PRO A 302 -6.54 -13.61 8.68
N ASP A 303 -5.35 -14.23 8.64
CA ASP A 303 -4.06 -13.54 8.51
C ASP A 303 -4.02 -12.55 7.35
N GLU A 304 -4.59 -12.90 6.19
CA GLU A 304 -4.64 -12.02 5.02
C GLU A 304 -5.45 -10.74 5.29
N THR A 305 -6.53 -10.82 6.08
CA THR A 305 -7.34 -9.66 6.48
C THR A 305 -6.66 -8.87 7.59
N ALA A 306 -6.14 -9.55 8.62
CA ALA A 306 -5.46 -8.94 9.75
C ALA A 306 -4.18 -8.19 9.32
N ALA A 307 -3.38 -8.80 8.43
CA ALA A 307 -2.17 -8.18 7.89
C ALA A 307 -2.47 -6.85 7.18
N ARG A 308 -3.60 -6.77 6.46
CA ARG A 308 -4.06 -5.51 5.84
C ARG A 308 -4.44 -4.47 6.90
N ILE A 309 -5.24 -4.83 7.90
CA ILE A 309 -5.62 -3.93 9.00
C ILE A 309 -4.39 -3.32 9.69
N PHE A 310 -3.31 -4.09 9.83
CA PHE A 310 -2.07 -3.67 10.50
C PHE A 310 -1.11 -2.84 9.64
N PHE A 311 -1.48 -2.40 8.43
CA PHE A 311 -0.60 -1.58 7.57
C PHE A 311 -0.09 -0.30 8.23
N TRP A 312 -0.86 0.32 9.14
CA TRP A 312 -0.42 1.49 9.92
C TRP A 312 -0.18 1.20 11.41
N HIS A 313 -0.07 -0.06 11.78
CA HIS A 313 0.10 -0.50 13.16
C HIS A 313 1.57 -0.86 13.44
N PRO A 314 2.04 -0.88 14.70
CA PRO A 314 3.38 -1.39 15.04
C PRO A 314 3.68 -2.81 14.52
N TYR A 315 2.63 -3.62 14.29
CA TYR A 315 2.72 -4.96 13.72
C TYR A 315 2.84 -5.00 12.20
N ALA A 316 2.96 -3.85 11.51
CA ALA A 316 3.09 -3.83 10.06
C ALA A 316 4.31 -4.63 9.61
N ASN A 317 4.09 -5.58 8.72
CA ASN A 317 5.17 -6.32 8.09
C ASN A 317 5.70 -5.54 6.88
N LYS A 318 6.97 -5.12 6.93
CA LYS A 318 7.62 -4.39 5.83
C LYS A 318 7.71 -5.20 4.53
N SER A 319 7.59 -6.53 4.57
CA SER A 319 7.50 -7.34 3.34
C SER A 319 6.22 -7.04 2.54
N LEU A 320 5.19 -6.49 3.17
CA LEU A 320 3.92 -6.13 2.53
C LEU A 320 3.93 -4.72 1.91
N ILE A 321 5.04 -3.97 1.98
CA ILE A 321 5.17 -2.64 1.36
C ILE A 321 4.72 -2.61 -0.11
N PRO A 322 5.05 -3.59 -0.98
CA PRO A 322 4.57 -3.57 -2.36
C PRO A 322 3.03 -3.61 -2.47
N ALA A 323 2.35 -4.37 -1.60
CA ALA A 323 0.88 -4.36 -1.53
C ALA A 323 0.36 -3.01 -1.00
N MET A 324 1.03 -2.45 0.02
CA MET A 324 0.73 -1.12 0.55
C MET A 324 0.90 -0.01 -0.49
N GLN A 325 1.79 -0.17 -1.49
CA GLN A 325 1.99 0.83 -2.56
C GLN A 325 0.75 1.03 -3.43
N ALA A 326 0.07 -0.05 -3.80
CA ALA A 326 -1.16 0.06 -4.58
C ALA A 326 -2.24 0.81 -3.79
N ASP A 327 -2.44 0.43 -2.53
CA ASP A 327 -3.42 1.04 -1.62
C ASP A 327 -3.09 2.52 -1.33
N ARG A 328 -1.80 2.87 -1.21
CA ARG A 328 -1.34 4.24 -1.00
C ARG A 328 -1.65 5.15 -2.18
N ILE A 329 -1.54 4.65 -3.41
CA ILE A 329 -1.82 5.45 -4.61
C ILE A 329 -3.31 5.76 -4.72
N LEU A 330 -4.15 4.75 -4.43
CA LEU A 330 -5.60 4.95 -4.30
C LEU A 330 -5.93 5.98 -3.22
N LEU A 331 -5.31 5.88 -2.04
CA LEU A 331 -5.52 6.83 -0.96
C LEU A 331 -5.14 8.26 -1.36
N ARG A 332 -3.96 8.45 -1.95
CA ARG A 332 -3.51 9.76 -2.44
C ARG A 332 -4.46 10.34 -3.48
N PHE A 333 -5.01 9.50 -4.35
CA PHE A 333 -6.01 9.92 -5.33
C PHE A 333 -7.28 10.46 -4.68
N LEU A 334 -7.79 9.73 -3.68
CA LEU A 334 -8.99 10.16 -2.95
C LEU A 334 -8.79 11.50 -2.24
N LEU A 335 -7.64 11.69 -1.58
CA LEU A 335 -7.29 12.95 -0.93
C LEU A 335 -7.19 14.12 -1.93
N ILE A 336 -6.63 13.87 -3.13
CA ILE A 336 -6.56 14.89 -4.19
C ILE A 336 -7.95 15.25 -4.73
N LEU A 337 -8.83 14.26 -4.91
CA LEU A 337 -10.18 14.46 -5.43
C LEU A 337 -11.05 15.26 -4.46
N GLU A 338 -10.98 14.94 -3.17
CA GLU A 338 -11.71 15.66 -2.12
C GLU A 338 -11.42 17.17 -2.18
N ARG A 339 -10.14 17.55 -2.24
CA ARG A 339 -9.74 18.96 -2.34
C ARG A 339 -10.31 19.65 -3.58
N ARG A 340 -10.29 18.97 -4.74
CA ARG A 340 -10.76 19.52 -6.02
C ARG A 340 -12.27 19.72 -6.12
N LEU A 341 -13.06 18.97 -5.35
CA LEU A 341 -14.52 19.11 -5.30
C LEU A 341 -14.93 20.38 -4.54
N TYR A 342 -14.12 20.83 -3.58
CA TYR A 342 -14.41 22.01 -2.75
C TYR A 342 -13.86 23.32 -3.33
N ASP A 343 -12.81 23.29 -4.15
CA ASP A 343 -12.22 24.49 -4.78
C ASP A 343 -13.14 25.22 -5.80
N LYS A 344 -14.42 24.84 -5.96
CA LYS A 344 -15.35 25.48 -6.93
C LYS A 344 -16.25 26.56 -6.36
N GLU A 345 -16.40 26.68 -5.05
CA GLU A 345 -17.12 27.79 -4.42
C GLU A 345 -16.43 28.14 -3.11
N SER A 346 -16.01 29.40 -2.95
CA SER A 346 -15.43 30.02 -1.75
C SER A 346 -13.90 30.07 -1.68
N GLU A 347 -13.44 31.28 -1.37
CA GLU A 347 -12.11 31.64 -0.88
C GLU A 347 -11.54 30.62 0.11
N CYS A 348 -10.23 30.41 0.01
CA CYS A 348 -9.40 29.56 0.85
C CYS A 348 -9.79 29.65 2.34
N LEU A 349 -10.53 28.65 2.84
CA LEU A 349 -10.90 28.48 4.25
C LEU A 349 -11.22 27.00 4.51
N LEU A 350 -10.22 26.12 4.27
CA LEU A 350 -10.25 24.78 4.87
C LEU A 350 -10.29 25.01 6.39
N TYR A 351 -11.40 24.59 7.02
CA TYR A 351 -11.67 24.70 8.47
C TYR A 351 -12.21 26.04 9.01
N ARG A 352 -13.10 26.67 8.23
CA ARG A 352 -14.45 26.91 8.78
C ARG A 352 -15.46 26.11 7.99
N LEU A 353 -15.41 24.78 8.13
CA LEU A 353 -16.66 24.04 8.00
C LEU A 353 -17.55 24.53 9.16
N PRO A 354 -18.69 25.20 8.93
CA PRO A 354 -19.71 25.18 9.95
C PRO A 354 -19.95 23.70 10.28
N LYS A 355 -20.25 23.38 11.55
CA LYS A 355 -20.69 22.05 12.01
C LYS A 355 -22.00 21.63 11.30
N THR A 356 -22.03 21.59 9.98
CA THR A 356 -23.15 21.12 9.19
C THR A 356 -22.99 19.62 9.06
N ARG A 357 -23.52 18.93 10.07
CA ARG A 357 -23.78 17.48 10.13
C ARG A 357 -24.07 16.91 8.74
N GLY A 358 -23.05 16.33 8.09
CA GLY A 358 -23.16 15.61 6.82
C GLY A 358 -22.80 14.15 7.01
N PHE A 359 -23.22 13.30 6.06
CA PHE A 359 -22.86 11.88 6.03
C PHE A 359 -22.07 11.55 4.77
N ALA A 360 -21.04 10.72 4.93
CA ALA A 360 -20.29 10.12 3.84
C ALA A 360 -20.50 8.61 3.88
N VAL A 361 -20.87 8.01 2.75
CA VAL A 361 -21.16 6.56 2.70
C VAL A 361 -20.16 5.86 1.79
N PHE A 362 -19.47 4.84 2.33
CA PHE A 362 -18.49 4.03 1.61
C PHE A 362 -19.04 2.62 1.33
N PHE A 363 -18.81 2.10 0.13
CA PHE A 363 -19.22 0.75 -0.24
C PHE A 363 -18.03 -0.05 -0.76
N GLY A 364 -17.82 -1.25 -0.20
CA GLY A 364 -16.85 -2.23 -0.73
C GLY A 364 -15.38 -1.82 -0.65
N PHE A 365 -15.04 -0.84 0.18
CA PHE A 365 -13.66 -0.39 0.36
C PHE A 365 -12.93 -1.28 1.38
N PRO A 366 -11.66 -1.62 1.14
CA PRO A 366 -10.89 -2.36 2.12
C PRO A 366 -10.62 -1.46 3.35
N PRO A 367 -10.65 -2.00 4.58
CA PRO A 367 -10.48 -1.25 5.84
C PRO A 367 -9.25 -0.34 5.85
N VAL A 368 -8.26 -0.68 5.05
CA VAL A 368 -7.01 0.03 4.92
C VAL A 368 -7.16 1.48 4.46
N SER A 369 -7.98 1.83 3.47
CA SER A 369 -8.00 3.23 2.98
C SER A 369 -8.68 4.23 3.93
N TYR A 370 -9.33 3.75 5.00
CA TYR A 370 -10.22 4.55 5.84
C TYR A 370 -9.57 5.53 6.84
N PRO A 371 -8.35 5.34 7.39
CA PRO A 371 -7.84 6.25 8.40
C PRO A 371 -7.62 7.65 7.85
N MET A 372 -6.95 7.71 6.70
CA MET A 372 -6.60 8.99 6.10
C MET A 372 -7.79 9.68 5.44
N LEU A 373 -8.81 8.92 5.03
CA LEU A 373 -10.12 9.46 4.71
C LEU A 373 -10.82 9.98 5.97
N ALA A 374 -10.79 9.28 7.09
CA ALA A 374 -11.40 9.74 8.32
C ALA A 374 -10.77 11.05 8.84
N LEU A 375 -9.46 11.26 8.62
CA LEU A 375 -8.78 12.52 8.92
C LEU A 375 -9.22 13.67 8.02
N SER A 376 -9.37 13.44 6.72
CA SER A 376 -9.85 14.48 5.82
C SER A 376 -11.33 14.81 6.07
N MET A 377 -12.06 13.89 6.69
CA MET A 377 -13.48 13.99 7.01
C MET A 377 -13.78 14.38 8.47
N GLU A 378 -12.83 14.99 9.18
CA GLU A 378 -13.05 15.50 10.54
C GLU A 378 -14.28 16.44 10.58
N GLY A 379 -15.34 16.04 11.29
CA GLY A 379 -16.63 16.73 11.35
C GLY A 379 -17.79 16.09 10.58
N TYR A 380 -17.57 14.98 9.87
CA TYR A 380 -18.61 14.18 9.19
C TYR A 380 -18.99 12.91 9.97
N ASN A 381 -20.23 12.46 9.83
CA ASN A 381 -20.62 11.10 10.21
C ASN A 381 -20.26 10.14 9.06
N VAL A 382 -19.28 9.26 9.27
CA VAL A 382 -18.91 8.24 8.27
C VAL A 382 -19.80 7.01 8.41
N LEU A 383 -20.43 6.61 7.31
CA LEU A 383 -21.19 5.38 7.16
C LEU A 383 -20.42 4.47 6.20
N ALA A 384 -20.31 3.19 6.50
CA ALA A 384 -19.74 2.21 5.59
C ALA A 384 -20.72 1.04 5.43
N TYR A 385 -20.90 0.61 4.19
CA TYR A 385 -21.75 -0.50 3.80
C TYR A 385 -20.90 -1.66 3.33
N PHE A 386 -21.20 -2.83 3.89
CA PHE A 386 -20.54 -4.08 3.60
C PHE A 386 -21.60 -5.12 3.24
N GLU A 387 -21.38 -5.84 2.14
CA GLU A 387 -22.25 -6.94 1.74
C GLU A 387 -22.05 -8.16 2.64
N GLU A 388 -20.80 -8.43 3.01
CA GLU A 388 -20.44 -9.55 3.88
C GLU A 388 -20.35 -9.12 5.35
N LYS A 389 -20.87 -9.97 6.25
CA LYS A 389 -20.74 -9.75 7.70
C LYS A 389 -19.29 -9.74 8.17
N GLN A 390 -18.41 -10.47 7.48
CA GLN A 390 -16.99 -10.55 7.80
C GLN A 390 -16.29 -9.21 7.55
N ASP A 391 -16.62 -8.52 6.45
CA ASP A 391 -16.07 -7.20 6.13
C ASP A 391 -16.52 -6.12 7.12
N ALA A 392 -17.81 -6.16 7.53
CA ALA A 392 -18.31 -5.27 8.56
C ALA A 392 -17.58 -5.44 9.90
N ARG A 393 -17.29 -6.69 10.29
CA ARG A 393 -16.54 -7.01 11.50
C ARG A 393 -15.08 -6.55 11.39
N ALA A 394 -14.45 -6.76 10.23
CA ALA A 394 -13.09 -6.30 9.97
C ALA A 394 -12.98 -4.78 10.05
N ALA A 395 -13.95 -4.05 9.48
CA ALA A 395 -14.03 -2.60 9.56
C ALA A 395 -14.29 -2.10 11.00
N GLU A 396 -15.18 -2.74 11.77
CA GLU A 396 -15.39 -2.41 13.19
C GLU A 396 -14.08 -2.51 13.99
N MET A 397 -13.35 -3.62 13.82
CA MET A 397 -12.08 -3.83 14.50
C MET A 397 -11.02 -2.85 14.05
N PHE A 398 -10.97 -2.53 12.75
CA PHE A 398 -10.10 -1.51 12.20
C PHE A 398 -10.33 -0.14 12.83
N PHE A 399 -11.59 0.32 12.83
CA PHE A 399 -11.92 1.60 13.43
C PHE A 399 -11.63 1.58 14.93
N SER A 400 -11.97 0.52 15.66
CA SER A 400 -11.65 0.40 17.09
C SER A 400 -10.15 0.43 17.38
N LEU A 401 -9.32 0.00 16.42
CA LEU A 401 -7.87 -0.02 16.56
C LEU A 401 -7.29 1.40 16.52
N TYR A 402 -7.76 2.23 15.56
CA TYR A 402 -7.18 3.55 15.28
C TYR A 402 -8.03 4.73 15.80
N TYR A 403 -9.32 4.54 16.05
CA TYR A 403 -10.30 5.58 16.39
C TYR A 403 -11.16 5.15 17.59
N GLN A 404 -11.24 5.98 18.61
CA GLN A 404 -11.99 5.64 19.83
C GLN A 404 -13.48 6.05 19.79
N ASP A 405 -13.88 6.92 18.84
CA ASP A 405 -15.20 7.58 18.82
C ASP A 405 -16.13 7.18 17.65
N ILE A 406 -15.80 6.13 16.87
CA ILE A 406 -16.63 5.75 15.70
C ILE A 406 -17.72 4.75 16.12
N ALA A 407 -18.98 5.17 15.98
CA ALA A 407 -20.14 4.31 16.21
C ALA A 407 -20.46 3.46 14.96
N VAL A 408 -20.35 2.13 15.08
CA VAL A 408 -20.77 1.19 14.03
C VAL A 408 -22.27 0.91 14.14
N MET A 409 -23.05 1.35 13.15
CA MET A 409 -24.50 1.13 13.10
C MET A 409 -24.84 -0.12 12.28
N GLN A 410 -25.44 -1.14 12.90
CA GLN A 410 -26.04 -2.26 12.18
C GLN A 410 -27.40 -1.86 11.60
N LYS A 411 -27.60 -2.16 10.31
CA LYS A 411 -28.79 -1.91 9.46
C LYS A 411 -30.11 -1.69 10.21
N LYS A 412 -30.37 -0.44 10.59
CA LYS A 412 -31.71 0.11 10.87
C LYS A 412 -31.70 1.58 10.47
N GLU A 413 -32.31 1.84 9.30
CA GLU A 413 -32.65 3.13 8.69
C GLU A 413 -31.54 4.21 8.71
N LEU A 414 -31.04 4.60 7.53
CA LEU A 414 -30.10 5.72 7.39
C LEU A 414 -30.71 6.96 8.09
N PRO A 415 -30.05 7.52 9.11
CA PRO A 415 -30.63 8.59 9.90
C PRO A 415 -30.76 9.92 9.12
N CYS A 416 -30.00 10.10 8.03
CA CYS A 416 -30.10 11.24 7.10
C CYS A 416 -29.59 10.90 5.69
N MET A 417 -29.97 11.72 4.70
CA MET A 417 -29.50 11.64 3.30
C MET A 417 -28.00 12.00 3.18
N PRO A 418 -27.18 11.21 2.46
CA PRO A 418 -25.75 11.48 2.32
C PRO A 418 -25.47 12.58 1.29
N LYS A 419 -24.45 13.42 1.56
CA LYS A 419 -23.98 14.47 0.63
C LYS A 419 -22.95 13.96 -0.39
N LEU A 420 -22.21 12.90 -0.02
CA LEU A 420 -21.18 12.25 -0.85
C LEU A 420 -21.30 10.72 -0.72
N LEU A 421 -21.29 10.04 -1.87
CA LEU A 421 -21.34 8.58 -1.99
C LEU A 421 -20.07 8.09 -2.69
N VAL A 422 -19.26 7.27 -2.01
CA VAL A 422 -18.05 6.66 -2.60
C VAL A 422 -18.29 5.16 -2.76
N VAL A 423 -18.22 4.68 -4.00
CA VAL A 423 -18.58 3.31 -4.38
C VAL A 423 -17.50 2.71 -5.26
N THR A 424 -17.11 1.47 -4.96
CA THR A 424 -16.31 0.67 -5.89
C THR A 424 -17.13 0.32 -7.13
N TRP A 425 -16.46 0.11 -8.26
CA TRP A 425 -17.08 -0.26 -9.53
C TRP A 425 -18.03 -1.46 -9.42
N ASP A 426 -17.57 -2.55 -8.81
CA ASP A 426 -18.36 -3.79 -8.71
C ASP A 426 -19.64 -3.57 -7.92
N CYS A 427 -19.56 -2.77 -6.84
CA CYS A 427 -20.73 -2.43 -6.04
C CYS A 427 -21.67 -1.49 -6.80
N PHE A 428 -21.14 -0.49 -7.52
CA PHE A 428 -21.96 0.36 -8.38
C PHE A 428 -22.66 -0.48 -9.46
N HIS A 429 -21.94 -1.34 -10.17
CA HIS A 429 -22.52 -2.19 -11.23
C HIS A 429 -23.60 -3.14 -10.69
N ALA A 430 -23.39 -3.73 -9.51
CA ALA A 430 -24.35 -4.63 -8.87
C ALA A 430 -25.66 -3.91 -8.46
N HIS A 431 -25.60 -2.62 -8.12
CA HIS A 431 -26.72 -1.91 -7.48
C HIS A 431 -27.25 -0.67 -8.25
N ALA A 432 -26.61 -0.24 -9.33
CA ALA A 432 -26.95 0.99 -10.08
C ALA A 432 -28.06 0.85 -11.13
N GLN A 433 -28.86 -0.24 -11.11
CA GLN A 433 -29.93 -0.44 -12.08
C GLN A 433 -31.19 0.42 -11.85
N GLY A 434 -31.18 1.33 -10.86
CA GLY A 434 -32.26 2.28 -10.58
C GLY A 434 -31.80 3.73 -10.60
N SER A 435 -32.74 4.66 -10.79
CA SER A 435 -32.52 6.09 -10.52
C SER A 435 -32.37 6.31 -9.01
N ALA A 436 -31.31 7.02 -8.60
CA ALA A 436 -31.14 7.40 -7.21
C ALA A 436 -32.32 8.30 -6.77
N PRO A 437 -32.95 8.06 -5.60
CA PRO A 437 -34.11 8.84 -5.15
C PRO A 437 -33.76 10.27 -4.70
N PHE A 438 -32.49 10.68 -4.82
CA PHE A 438 -31.98 11.99 -4.41
C PHE A 438 -30.73 12.35 -5.23
N ARG A 439 -30.42 13.65 -5.32
CA ARG A 439 -29.14 14.12 -5.89
C ARG A 439 -28.02 13.88 -4.89
N CYS A 440 -26.96 13.19 -5.31
CA CYS A 440 -25.75 13.03 -4.52
C CYS A 440 -24.54 12.98 -5.45
N HIS A 441 -23.39 13.49 -4.99
CA HIS A 441 -22.15 13.31 -5.74
C HIS A 441 -21.71 11.86 -5.57
N ILE A 442 -21.72 11.10 -6.67
CA ILE A 442 -21.22 9.72 -6.69
C ILE A 442 -19.80 9.74 -7.23
N LEU A 443 -18.86 9.23 -6.44
CA LEU A 443 -17.50 8.95 -6.88
C LEU A 443 -17.37 7.45 -7.17
N VAL A 444 -17.35 7.09 -8.44
CA VAL A 444 -17.13 5.69 -8.87
C VAL A 444 -15.65 5.51 -9.18
N LEU A 445 -15.00 4.54 -8.52
CA LEU A 445 -13.61 4.16 -8.78
C LEU A 445 -13.58 2.86 -9.57
N VAL A 446 -12.94 2.90 -10.74
CA VAL A 446 -12.70 1.70 -11.57
C VAL A 446 -11.21 1.54 -11.81
N ASP A 447 -10.73 0.32 -11.61
CA ASP A 447 -9.43 -0.13 -12.11
C ASP A 447 -9.55 -0.44 -13.61
N ILE A 448 -8.90 0.35 -14.46
CA ILE A 448 -8.86 0.10 -15.90
C ILE A 448 -7.45 -0.37 -16.28
N PRO A 449 -7.29 -1.61 -16.80
CA PRO A 449 -6.02 -2.09 -17.33
C PRO A 449 -5.47 -1.18 -18.43
N GLU A 450 -4.14 -1.03 -18.49
CA GLU A 450 -3.46 -0.23 -19.52
C GLU A 450 -3.85 -0.70 -20.93
N GLY A 451 -4.31 0.23 -21.79
CA GLY A 451 -4.79 -0.06 -23.15
C GLY A 451 -6.29 -0.33 -23.29
N GLN A 452 -7.04 -0.44 -22.19
CA GLN A 452 -8.50 -0.54 -22.24
C GLN A 452 -9.18 0.83 -22.11
N GLY A 453 -10.17 1.08 -22.97
CA GLY A 453 -11.06 2.24 -22.87
C GLY A 453 -12.04 2.08 -21.69
N PRO A 454 -12.63 3.18 -21.19
CA PRO A 454 -13.73 3.07 -20.24
C PRO A 454 -14.90 2.29 -20.87
N PRO A 455 -15.69 1.56 -20.08
CA PRO A 455 -16.87 0.84 -20.58
C PRO A 455 -17.79 1.76 -21.39
N THR A 456 -18.32 1.27 -22.52
CA THR A 456 -19.11 2.08 -23.47
C THR A 456 -20.33 2.74 -22.81
N TRP A 457 -21.03 2.02 -21.92
CA TRP A 457 -22.21 2.53 -21.21
C TRP A 457 -21.89 3.74 -20.31
N LEU A 458 -20.65 3.84 -19.80
CA LEU A 458 -20.20 4.98 -18.99
C LEU A 458 -19.96 6.20 -19.87
N LEU A 459 -19.47 6.01 -21.09
CA LEU A 459 -19.37 7.09 -22.08
C LEU A 459 -20.75 7.60 -22.54
N GLU A 460 -21.79 6.76 -22.41
CA GLU A 460 -23.17 7.06 -22.83
C GLU A 460 -24.02 7.76 -21.76
N LYS A 461 -23.59 7.77 -20.49
CA LYS A 461 -24.29 8.46 -19.39
C LYS A 461 -24.12 9.98 -19.48
N LYS A 462 -25.23 10.72 -19.69
CA LYS A 462 -25.28 12.19 -19.80
C LYS A 462 -25.05 12.96 -18.47
N GLU A 463 -24.88 12.26 -17.36
CA GLU A 463 -24.78 12.82 -16.00
C GLU A 463 -23.34 12.89 -15.47
N ILE A 464 -22.33 12.59 -16.29
CA ILE A 464 -20.92 12.72 -15.91
C ILE A 464 -20.54 14.19 -15.82
N LEU A 465 -20.27 14.65 -14.61
CA LEU A 465 -19.83 16.02 -14.31
C LEU A 465 -18.33 16.21 -14.56
N ARG A 466 -17.51 15.19 -14.28
CA ARG A 466 -16.05 15.27 -14.38
C ARG A 466 -15.40 13.89 -14.58
N LYS A 467 -14.24 13.87 -15.24
CA LYS A 467 -13.37 12.70 -15.42
C LYS A 467 -11.98 13.03 -14.87
N ASP A 468 -11.55 12.33 -13.83
CA ASP A 468 -10.19 12.41 -13.30
C ASP A 468 -9.52 11.02 -13.42
N CYS A 469 -8.23 11.01 -13.78
CA CYS A 469 -7.50 9.78 -14.10
C CYS A 469 -6.10 9.85 -13.50
N ILE A 470 -5.76 8.89 -12.64
CA ILE A 470 -4.41 8.70 -12.11
C ILE A 470 -3.89 7.32 -12.52
N ARG A 471 -2.64 7.28 -12.99
CA ARG A 471 -1.94 6.02 -13.24
C ARG A 471 -1.60 5.39 -11.89
N ALA A 472 -2.21 4.24 -11.58
CA ALA A 472 -2.02 3.55 -10.32
C ALA A 472 -0.67 2.81 -10.28
N ASN A 473 -0.28 2.22 -11.40
CA ASN A 473 1.05 1.62 -11.60
C ASN A 473 1.29 1.40 -13.12
N GLY A 474 2.29 0.61 -13.48
CA GLY A 474 2.59 0.24 -14.87
C GLY A 474 1.53 -0.61 -15.57
N HIS A 475 0.42 -0.97 -14.90
CA HIS A 475 -0.60 -1.90 -15.43
C HIS A 475 -2.04 -1.38 -15.31
N TYR A 476 -2.31 -0.39 -14.46
CA TYR A 476 -3.68 0.10 -14.18
C TYR A 476 -3.79 1.62 -14.06
N TYR A 477 -4.97 2.14 -14.41
CA TYR A 477 -5.42 3.49 -14.10
C TYR A 477 -6.58 3.42 -13.11
N ILE A 478 -6.55 4.26 -12.07
CA ILE A 478 -7.73 4.56 -11.27
C ILE A 478 -8.40 5.77 -11.92
N LYS A 479 -9.64 5.58 -12.37
CA LYS A 479 -10.47 6.69 -12.87
C LYS A 479 -11.60 6.95 -11.89
N ALA A 480 -11.81 8.23 -11.60
CA ALA A 480 -12.98 8.71 -10.88
C ALA A 480 -13.94 9.39 -11.84
N TRP A 481 -15.21 9.02 -11.72
CA TRP A 481 -16.31 9.76 -12.34
C TRP A 481 -17.15 10.39 -11.26
N GLU A 482 -17.37 11.67 -11.42
CA GLU A 482 -18.37 12.40 -10.66
C GLU A 482 -19.69 12.32 -11.43
N MET A 483 -20.72 11.75 -10.78
CA MET A 483 -22.08 11.64 -11.34
C MET A 483 -23.09 12.32 -10.39
N ASN A 484 -24.16 12.88 -10.96
CA ASN A 484 -25.29 13.48 -10.23
C ASN A 484 -26.39 12.47 -9.88
#